data_AF-A0A5E5AT52-F1
#
_entry.id   AF-A0A5E5AT52-F1
#
_cell.length_a   1.000
_cell.length_b   1.000
_cell.length_c   1.000
_cell.angle_alpha   90.00
_cell.angle_beta   90.00
_cell.angle_gamma   90.00
#
_symmetry.space_group_name_H-M   'P 1'
#
loop_
_entity.id
_entity.type
_entity.pdbx_description
1 polymer ?
#
loop_
_entity_poly.entity_id
_entity_poly.type
_entity_poly.pdbx_seq_one_letter_code
_entity_poly.pdbx_strand_id
1 'polypeptide(L)'
;MISTSSLTGANFPVQRYPDSNLSERRMALLDDFNRRLEGESGPDDVEFRGFLARFANLGPIDTLRSCFTGGDKADILIWAGQCHVSSYGAGRDFLMRDQMLGHAIDASKKLLNALQPDARDDMLRRAWIGPRFQIVLSFPELALNLPLGHSCFGAEPGALSYDEARALLLGREGETPSLLERFSSEMDHTRTPYSDVDVWAAWYACIGRCTGGKPVREFSEDPAELRTLGLALRALGSRVSGCSNASDLPLFRILVDSLEAFDHAQDERNVALGWIDIASYHQQVGDEQRAGSAYMHAGGRFYQIAERLMAEGKSAEGNEFIVLAHDAYEKAALHANAAANRGASGSTVAQVHAAPRVGM
;
A
#
# COMPACT_ATOMS: atom_id res chain seq x y z
N MET A 1 34.33 -0.11 10.67
CA MET A 1 34.03 -1.55 10.92
C MET A 1 33.20 -1.61 12.18
N ILE A 2 31.88 -1.82 12.03
CA ILE A 2 30.98 -2.04 13.16
C ILE A 2 30.84 -3.55 13.25
N SER A 3 31.36 -4.15 14.33
CA SER A 3 31.14 -5.57 14.63
C SER A 3 29.65 -5.79 14.89
N THR A 4 28.98 -6.46 13.95
CA THR A 4 27.65 -7.02 14.16
C THR A 4 27.82 -8.29 14.98
N SER A 5 27.60 -8.18 16.29
CA SER A 5 27.42 -9.36 17.13
C SER A 5 26.17 -10.08 16.64
N SER A 6 26.32 -11.33 16.18
CA SER A 6 25.19 -12.18 15.79
C SER A 6 24.20 -12.26 16.96
N LEU A 7 22.99 -11.75 16.79
CA LEU A 7 22.00 -11.67 17.86
C LEU A 7 21.64 -13.06 18.45
N THR A 8 21.91 -14.16 17.74
CA THR A 8 21.60 -15.53 18.18
C THR A 8 22.58 -16.63 17.71
N GLY A 9 23.64 -16.31 16.96
CA GLY A 9 24.51 -17.33 16.33
C GLY A 9 23.83 -18.18 15.25
N ALA A 10 22.58 -17.84 14.88
CA ALA A 10 21.75 -18.53 13.90
C ALA A 10 21.56 -17.66 12.65
N ASN A 11 21.83 -18.20 11.46
CA ASN A 11 21.70 -17.45 10.22
C ASN A 11 20.26 -17.41 9.68
N PHE A 12 19.38 -18.32 10.11
CA PHE A 12 18.00 -18.42 9.63
C PHE A 12 17.03 -18.63 10.80
N PRO A 13 16.71 -17.55 11.54
CA PRO A 13 16.00 -17.58 12.81
C PRO A 13 14.49 -17.84 12.63
N VAL A 14 14.16 -19.01 12.08
CA VAL A 14 12.81 -19.51 11.87
C VAL A 14 12.53 -20.64 12.85
N GLN A 15 11.43 -20.54 13.57
CA GLN A 15 10.91 -21.56 14.47
C GLN A 15 10.67 -22.86 13.71
N ARG A 16 10.97 -23.99 14.35
CA ARG A 16 10.81 -25.36 13.78
C ARG A 16 11.67 -25.65 12.55
N TYR A 17 12.49 -24.70 12.10
CA TYR A 17 13.54 -24.99 11.13
C TYR A 17 14.77 -25.58 11.85
N PRO A 18 15.37 -26.67 11.35
CA PRO A 18 16.49 -27.34 12.03
C PRO A 18 17.63 -26.38 12.36
N ASP A 19 18.01 -26.36 13.64
CA ASP A 19 19.08 -25.54 14.22
C ASP A 19 18.99 -24.04 13.91
N SER A 20 17.85 -23.56 13.39
CA SER A 20 17.69 -22.20 12.86
C SER A 20 18.82 -21.75 11.91
N ASN A 21 19.34 -22.68 11.10
CA ASN A 21 20.46 -22.41 10.19
C ASN A 21 20.22 -22.99 8.80
N LEU A 22 20.24 -22.14 7.77
CA LEU A 22 20.39 -22.60 6.39
C LEU A 22 21.75 -23.28 6.22
N SER A 23 21.71 -24.43 5.54
CA SER A 23 22.91 -25.15 5.11
C SER A 23 23.77 -24.31 4.17
N GLU A 24 25.09 -24.49 4.19
CA GLU A 24 26.04 -23.85 3.26
C GLU A 24 25.63 -23.97 1.79
N ARG A 25 25.14 -25.13 1.37
CA ARG A 25 24.62 -25.35 0.02
C ARG A 25 23.51 -24.35 -0.36
N ARG A 26 22.61 -24.02 0.57
CA ARG A 26 21.49 -23.10 0.33
C ARG A 26 21.95 -21.65 0.36
N MET A 27 22.89 -21.32 1.25
CA MET A 27 23.52 -20.00 1.26
C MET A 27 24.25 -19.74 -0.07
N ALA A 28 25.06 -20.70 -0.54
CA ALA A 28 25.73 -20.58 -1.84
C ALA A 28 24.76 -20.45 -3.03
N LEU A 29 23.60 -21.12 -2.95
CA LEU A 29 22.55 -21.00 -3.98
C LEU A 29 21.86 -19.64 -3.95
N LEU A 30 21.62 -19.09 -2.76
CA LEU A 30 21.09 -17.75 -2.56
C LEU A 30 22.08 -16.68 -3.07
N ASP A 31 23.36 -16.82 -2.73
CA ASP A 31 24.41 -15.90 -3.18
C ASP A 31 24.59 -15.91 -4.70
N ASP A 32 24.56 -17.09 -5.34
CA ASP A 32 24.61 -17.19 -6.80
C ASP A 32 23.40 -16.51 -7.46
N PHE A 33 22.21 -16.70 -6.89
CA PHE A 33 21.00 -16.08 -7.39
C PHE A 33 20.99 -14.56 -7.22
N ASN A 34 21.41 -14.06 -6.06
CA ASN A 34 21.55 -12.63 -5.80
C ASN A 34 22.55 -11.96 -6.75
N ARG A 35 23.68 -12.61 -7.03
CA ARG A 35 24.64 -12.09 -8.00
C ARG A 35 24.04 -11.98 -9.40
N ARG A 36 23.13 -12.88 -9.79
CA ARG A 36 22.42 -12.80 -11.08
C ARG A 36 21.37 -11.70 -11.10
N LEU A 37 20.70 -11.43 -9.97
CA LEU A 37 19.79 -10.30 -9.81
C LEU A 37 20.47 -8.96 -10.02
N GLU A 38 21.75 -8.85 -9.66
CA GLU A 38 22.58 -7.65 -9.88
C GLU A 38 23.14 -7.53 -11.31
N GLY A 39 23.01 -8.57 -12.14
CA GLY A 39 23.49 -8.58 -13.52
C GLY A 39 22.64 -7.73 -14.47
N GLU A 40 23.24 -7.27 -15.58
CA GLU A 40 22.61 -6.32 -16.52
C GLU A 40 21.27 -6.80 -17.11
N SER A 41 21.11 -8.10 -17.33
CA SER A 41 19.85 -8.67 -17.86
C SER A 41 18.87 -9.12 -16.78
N GLY A 42 19.30 -9.19 -15.52
CA GLY A 42 18.59 -9.92 -14.46
C GLY A 42 18.36 -11.41 -14.78
N PRO A 43 17.69 -12.16 -13.89
CA PRO A 43 17.35 -13.56 -14.12
C PRO A 43 16.15 -13.71 -15.06
N ASP A 44 16.15 -14.76 -15.88
CA ASP A 44 14.99 -15.14 -16.69
C ASP A 44 14.01 -16.06 -15.92
N ASP A 45 12.85 -16.34 -16.53
CA ASP A 45 11.80 -17.18 -15.93
C ASP A 45 12.29 -18.63 -15.62
N VAL A 46 13.25 -19.16 -16.38
CA VAL A 46 13.83 -20.49 -16.15
C VAL A 46 14.74 -20.45 -14.93
N GLU A 47 15.50 -19.38 -14.75
CA GLU A 47 16.37 -19.16 -13.59
C GLU A 47 15.55 -18.95 -12.31
N PHE A 48 14.48 -18.16 -12.35
CA PHE A 48 13.55 -18.02 -11.22
C PHE A 48 12.95 -19.38 -10.81
N ARG A 49 12.42 -20.13 -11.77
CA ARG A 49 11.86 -21.46 -11.51
C ARG A 49 12.92 -22.43 -10.99
N GLY A 50 14.13 -22.39 -11.55
CA GLY A 50 15.27 -23.19 -11.13
C GLY A 50 15.72 -22.88 -9.70
N PHE A 51 15.75 -21.60 -9.31
CA PHE A 51 16.03 -21.17 -7.95
C PHE A 51 14.99 -21.74 -6.98
N LEU A 52 13.69 -21.48 -7.23
CA LEU A 52 12.60 -21.95 -6.36
C LEU A 52 12.64 -23.46 -6.16
N ALA A 53 12.79 -24.22 -7.26
CA ALA A 53 12.87 -25.68 -7.20
C ALA A 53 14.08 -26.17 -6.40
N ARG A 54 15.26 -25.57 -6.59
CA ARG A 54 16.50 -26.02 -5.93
C ARG A 54 16.61 -25.56 -4.48
N PHE A 55 16.08 -24.39 -4.13
CA PHE A 55 16.11 -23.84 -2.77
C PHE A 55 15.22 -24.65 -1.82
N ALA A 56 14.03 -25.02 -2.30
CA ALA A 56 13.08 -25.87 -1.58
C ALA A 56 13.48 -27.35 -1.53
N ASN A 57 14.33 -27.82 -2.45
CA ASN A 57 14.67 -29.24 -2.58
C ASN A 57 15.32 -29.82 -1.31
N LEU A 58 14.69 -30.84 -0.73
CA LEU A 58 15.22 -31.61 0.39
C LEU A 58 16.14 -32.72 -0.12
N GLY A 59 17.25 -32.97 0.58
CA GLY A 59 18.08 -34.14 0.30
C GLY A 59 17.29 -35.44 0.56
N PRO A 60 17.65 -36.58 -0.05
CA PRO A 60 16.86 -37.82 0.05
C PRO A 60 16.52 -38.24 1.48
N ILE A 61 17.47 -38.05 2.40
CA ILE A 61 17.31 -38.36 3.83
C ILE A 61 16.34 -37.38 4.50
N ASP A 62 16.41 -36.09 4.18
CA ASP A 62 15.51 -35.07 4.72
C ASP A 62 14.08 -35.27 4.19
N THR A 63 13.93 -35.69 2.94
CA THR A 63 12.63 -36.04 2.34
C THR A 63 11.99 -37.20 3.10
N LEU A 64 12.74 -38.29 3.31
CA LEU A 64 12.26 -39.43 4.09
C LEU A 64 11.87 -39.01 5.51
N ARG A 65 12.73 -38.26 6.21
CA ARG A 65 12.41 -37.75 7.55
C ARG A 65 11.13 -36.92 7.55
N SER A 66 10.98 -36.00 6.60
CA SER A 66 9.78 -35.17 6.48
C SER A 66 8.51 -36.00 6.31
N CYS A 67 8.54 -37.05 5.48
CA CYS A 67 7.42 -37.97 5.29
C CYS A 67 7.02 -38.72 6.57
N PHE A 68 7.97 -39.01 7.48
CA PHE A 68 7.70 -39.75 8.71
C PHE A 68 7.41 -38.86 9.92
N THR A 69 7.89 -37.61 9.93
CA THR A 69 7.74 -36.70 11.09
C THR A 69 6.84 -35.50 10.83
N GLY A 70 6.26 -35.36 9.62
CA GLY A 70 5.44 -34.21 9.25
C GLY A 70 6.23 -32.89 9.32
N GLY A 71 7.44 -32.87 8.78
CA GLY A 71 8.38 -31.78 9.01
C GLY A 71 8.05 -30.49 8.24
N ASP A 72 7.93 -29.37 8.96
CA ASP A 72 7.69 -28.01 8.42
C ASP A 72 8.85 -27.48 7.54
N LYS A 73 10.00 -28.19 7.47
CA LYS A 73 11.22 -27.74 6.79
C LYS A 73 11.02 -27.43 5.31
N ALA A 74 10.32 -28.30 4.58
CA ALA A 74 10.10 -28.14 3.14
C ALA A 74 9.25 -26.89 2.88
N ASP A 75 8.16 -26.74 3.62
CA ASP A 75 7.23 -25.63 3.48
C ASP A 75 7.89 -24.30 3.83
N ILE A 76 8.67 -24.24 4.92
CA ILE A 76 9.43 -23.04 5.29
C ILE A 76 10.38 -22.59 4.17
N LEU A 77 11.06 -23.54 3.50
CA LEU A 77 11.97 -23.22 2.40
C LEU A 77 11.22 -22.78 1.14
N ILE A 78 10.06 -23.39 0.86
CA ILE A 78 9.17 -22.94 -0.22
C ILE A 78 8.75 -21.50 0.04
N TRP A 79 8.28 -21.19 1.27
CA TRP A 79 7.86 -19.84 1.62
C TRP A 79 9.02 -18.85 1.50
N ALA A 80 10.18 -19.17 2.07
CA ALA A 80 11.38 -18.33 1.99
C ALA A 80 11.83 -18.05 0.55
N GLY A 81 11.84 -19.07 -0.31
CA GLY A 81 12.17 -18.90 -1.73
C GLY A 81 11.15 -18.00 -2.45
N GLN A 82 9.86 -18.23 -2.23
CA GLN A 82 8.78 -17.43 -2.83
C GLN A 82 8.81 -15.98 -2.36
N CYS A 83 8.95 -15.75 -1.05
CA CYS A 83 9.11 -14.43 -0.46
C CYS A 83 10.28 -13.68 -1.10
N HIS A 84 11.45 -14.31 -1.14
CA HIS A 84 12.64 -13.68 -1.69
C HIS A 84 12.47 -13.32 -3.17
N VAL A 85 11.97 -14.24 -4.00
CA VAL A 85 11.69 -13.93 -5.42
C VAL A 85 10.67 -12.79 -5.56
N SER A 86 9.60 -12.82 -4.76
CA SER A 86 8.56 -11.78 -4.80
C SER A 86 9.02 -10.41 -4.27
N SER A 87 10.16 -10.31 -3.59
CA SER A 87 10.71 -9.02 -3.15
C SER A 87 11.28 -8.17 -4.30
N TYR A 88 11.46 -8.76 -5.49
CA TYR A 88 11.99 -8.10 -6.69
C TYR A 88 10.90 -7.88 -7.74
N GLY A 89 10.97 -6.77 -8.48
CA GLY A 89 9.99 -6.45 -9.52
C GLY A 89 9.88 -7.53 -10.61
N ALA A 90 11.02 -7.96 -11.17
CA ALA A 90 11.05 -9.02 -12.19
C ALA A 90 10.56 -10.38 -11.65
N GLY A 91 10.87 -10.68 -10.39
CA GLY A 91 10.40 -11.90 -9.72
C GLY A 91 8.88 -11.90 -9.51
N ARG A 92 8.28 -10.75 -9.18
CA ARG A 92 6.81 -10.61 -9.13
C ARG A 92 6.17 -10.81 -10.49
N ASP A 93 6.76 -10.26 -11.55
CA ASP A 93 6.23 -10.45 -12.90
C ASP A 93 6.28 -11.91 -13.34
N PHE A 94 7.38 -12.60 -13.02
CA PHE A 94 7.49 -14.05 -13.19
C PHE A 94 6.39 -14.79 -12.42
N LEU A 95 6.22 -14.52 -11.12
CA LEU A 95 5.21 -15.16 -10.28
C LEU A 95 3.78 -14.86 -10.76
N MET A 96 3.53 -13.68 -11.30
CA MET A 96 2.24 -13.33 -11.90
C MET A 96 1.99 -14.15 -13.18
N ARG A 97 2.98 -14.24 -14.09
CA ARG A 97 2.89 -15.06 -15.30
C ARG A 97 2.68 -16.54 -14.99
N ASP A 98 3.33 -17.06 -13.95
CA ASP A 98 3.25 -18.46 -13.52
C ASP A 98 2.04 -18.74 -12.59
N GLN A 99 1.17 -17.75 -12.35
CA GLN A 99 0.00 -17.84 -11.45
C GLN A 99 0.36 -18.23 -10.00
N MET A 100 1.57 -17.90 -9.56
CA MET A 100 2.10 -18.20 -8.24
C MET A 100 2.12 -16.98 -7.31
N LEU A 101 1.78 -15.79 -7.78
CA LEU A 101 1.88 -14.56 -6.97
C LEU A 101 1.04 -14.62 -5.68
N GLY A 102 -0.20 -15.11 -5.76
CA GLY A 102 -1.04 -15.30 -4.57
C GLY A 102 -0.41 -16.25 -3.53
N HIS A 103 0.22 -17.34 -4.00
CA HIS A 103 0.94 -18.26 -3.11
C HIS A 103 2.14 -17.58 -2.43
N ALA A 104 2.85 -16.70 -3.14
CA ALA A 104 3.96 -15.94 -2.56
C ALA A 104 3.48 -14.91 -1.52
N ILE A 105 2.32 -14.29 -1.73
CA ILE A 105 1.70 -13.39 -0.75
C ILE A 105 1.31 -14.15 0.52
N ASP A 106 0.73 -15.34 0.39
CA ASP A 106 0.41 -16.20 1.53
C ASP A 106 1.68 -16.70 2.25
N ALA A 107 2.73 -17.00 1.49
CA ALA A 107 4.03 -17.40 2.02
C ALA A 107 4.64 -16.32 2.93
N SER A 108 4.50 -15.04 2.57
CA SER A 108 5.00 -13.93 3.39
C SER A 108 4.45 -13.94 4.81
N LYS A 109 3.15 -14.13 4.97
CA LYS A 109 2.54 -14.22 6.31
C LYS A 109 2.97 -15.49 7.03
N LYS A 110 3.00 -16.64 6.35
CA LYS A 110 3.41 -17.91 6.96
C LYS A 110 4.85 -17.84 7.46
N LEU A 111 5.76 -17.26 6.68
CA LEU A 111 7.15 -17.08 7.07
C LEU A 111 7.30 -16.03 8.18
N LEU A 112 6.59 -14.91 8.12
CA LEU A 112 6.55 -13.89 9.18
C LEU A 112 6.09 -14.48 10.52
N ASN A 113 5.07 -15.34 10.51
CA ASN A 113 4.58 -16.05 11.69
C ASN A 113 5.61 -17.05 12.24
N ALA A 114 6.42 -17.64 11.37
CA ALA A 114 7.42 -18.62 11.74
C ALA A 114 8.72 -17.98 12.27
N LEU A 115 8.91 -16.66 12.20
CA LEU A 115 10.12 -16.01 12.72
C LEU A 115 10.23 -16.15 14.25
N GLN A 116 11.47 -16.27 14.74
CA GLN A 116 11.74 -16.08 16.16
C GLN A 116 11.44 -14.62 16.57
N PRO A 117 10.90 -14.36 17.78
CA PRO A 117 10.49 -13.01 18.18
C PRO A 117 11.58 -11.95 18.05
N ASP A 118 12.81 -12.24 18.49
CA ASP A 118 13.91 -11.27 18.44
C ASP A 118 14.32 -10.92 17.01
N ALA A 119 14.33 -11.92 16.12
CA ALA A 119 14.62 -11.70 14.72
C ALA A 119 13.50 -10.93 14.02
N ARG A 120 12.24 -11.22 14.35
CA ARG A 120 11.08 -10.48 13.82
C ARG A 120 11.14 -9.00 14.22
N ASP A 121 11.38 -8.71 15.49
CA ASP A 121 11.51 -7.34 15.99
C ASP A 121 12.63 -6.58 15.28
N ASP A 122 13.79 -7.22 15.16
CA ASP A 122 14.96 -6.66 14.50
C ASP A 122 14.77 -6.43 12.99
N MET A 123 14.16 -7.39 12.30
CA MET A 123 13.81 -7.28 10.88
C MET A 123 12.81 -6.15 10.64
N LEU A 124 11.82 -5.96 11.52
CA LEU A 124 10.84 -4.88 11.41
C LEU A 124 11.47 -3.49 11.58
N ARG A 125 12.45 -3.33 12.48
CA ARG A 125 13.20 -2.07 12.63
C ARG A 125 13.99 -1.69 11.37
N ARG A 126 14.45 -2.70 10.63
CA ARG A 126 15.26 -2.51 9.42
C ARG A 126 14.43 -2.57 8.13
N ALA A 127 13.10 -2.51 8.25
CA ALA A 127 12.22 -2.52 7.10
C ALA A 127 12.53 -1.35 6.16
N TRP A 128 12.38 -1.59 4.86
CA TRP A 128 12.66 -0.59 3.84
C TRP A 128 11.66 -0.67 2.68
N ILE A 129 11.62 0.38 1.87
CA ILE A 129 10.76 0.45 0.69
C ILE A 129 11.49 -0.17 -0.49
N GLY A 130 11.04 -1.36 -0.88
CA GLY A 130 11.58 -2.15 -1.96
C GLY A 130 11.08 -1.80 -3.35
N PRO A 131 11.54 -2.55 -4.36
CA PRO A 131 11.05 -2.45 -5.72
C PRO A 131 9.51 -2.45 -5.75
N ARG A 132 8.95 -1.56 -6.57
CA ARG A 132 7.49 -1.31 -6.67
C ARG A 132 6.84 -0.85 -5.36
N PHE A 133 7.57 -0.18 -4.49
CA PHE A 133 7.06 0.31 -3.19
C PHE A 133 6.69 -0.79 -2.20
N GLN A 134 7.22 -2.00 -2.32
CA GLN A 134 6.94 -3.04 -1.35
C GLN A 134 7.52 -2.69 0.02
N ILE A 135 6.84 -3.05 1.11
CA ILE A 135 7.47 -3.03 2.43
C ILE A 135 8.27 -4.32 2.55
N VAL A 136 9.59 -4.24 2.65
CA VAL A 136 10.49 -5.41 2.64
C VAL A 136 11.25 -5.51 3.95
N LEU A 137 11.28 -6.71 4.51
CA LEU A 137 12.14 -7.09 5.63
C LEU A 137 13.32 -7.90 5.10
N SER A 138 14.52 -7.63 5.61
CA SER A 138 15.73 -8.37 5.24
C SER A 138 16.21 -9.20 6.42
N PHE A 139 16.58 -10.45 6.16
CA PHE A 139 17.13 -11.32 7.21
C PHE A 139 18.49 -10.78 7.68
N PRO A 140 18.79 -10.78 9.00
CA PRO A 140 19.98 -10.07 9.50
C PRO A 140 21.32 -10.62 9.00
N GLU A 141 21.42 -11.94 8.85
CA GLU A 141 22.67 -12.65 8.50
C GLU A 141 22.62 -13.29 7.11
N LEU A 142 21.55 -13.04 6.35
CA LEU A 142 21.34 -13.62 5.02
C LEU A 142 20.88 -12.55 4.05
N ALA A 143 21.37 -12.61 2.82
CA ALA A 143 20.83 -11.83 1.71
C ALA A 143 19.48 -12.40 1.22
N LEU A 144 18.56 -12.64 2.16
CA LEU A 144 17.22 -13.15 1.97
C LEU A 144 16.23 -12.05 2.36
N ASN A 145 15.14 -11.93 1.60
CA ASN A 145 14.16 -10.87 1.77
C ASN A 145 12.76 -11.45 1.96
N LEU A 146 11.94 -10.74 2.74
CA LEU A 146 10.55 -11.05 3.02
C LEU A 146 9.70 -9.80 2.76
N PRO A 147 8.99 -9.72 1.63
CA PRO A 147 8.04 -8.63 1.39
C PRO A 147 6.77 -8.85 2.21
N LEU A 148 6.24 -7.79 2.81
CA LEU A 148 4.99 -7.83 3.56
C LEU A 148 3.81 -7.61 2.61
N GLY A 149 2.95 -8.63 2.49
CA GLY A 149 1.68 -8.54 1.79
C GLY A 149 0.54 -8.08 2.71
N HIS A 150 -0.63 -7.82 2.15
CA HIS A 150 -1.82 -7.40 2.92
C HIS A 150 -2.18 -8.38 4.05
N SER A 151 -1.97 -9.68 3.84
CA SER A 151 -2.26 -10.73 4.83
C SER A 151 -1.38 -10.64 6.08
N CYS A 152 -0.20 -10.03 5.98
CA CYS A 152 0.68 -9.75 7.13
C CYS A 152 0.10 -8.70 8.09
N PHE A 153 -0.92 -7.93 7.67
CA PHE A 153 -1.55 -6.88 8.48
C PHE A 153 -2.99 -7.22 8.89
N GLY A 154 -3.42 -8.46 8.66
CA GLY A 154 -4.75 -8.96 8.99
C GLY A 154 -4.97 -9.23 10.49
N ALA A 155 -6.13 -9.82 10.80
CA ALA A 155 -6.49 -10.23 12.17
C ALA A 155 -6.06 -11.66 12.52
N GLU A 156 -5.56 -12.42 11.55
CA GLU A 156 -5.21 -13.82 11.72
C GLU A 156 -3.91 -14.02 12.51
N PRO A 157 -3.72 -15.19 13.16
CA PRO A 157 -2.48 -15.51 13.87
C PRO A 157 -1.24 -15.30 13.00
N GLY A 158 -0.22 -14.68 13.59
CA GLY A 158 1.05 -14.41 12.93
C GLY A 158 1.13 -13.10 12.16
N ALA A 159 0.00 -12.44 11.88
CA ALA A 159 -0.02 -11.07 11.39
C ALA A 159 0.63 -10.11 12.41
N LEU A 160 1.00 -8.92 11.96
CA LEU A 160 1.54 -7.88 12.82
C LEU A 160 0.47 -7.42 13.83
N SER A 161 0.89 -7.17 15.06
CA SER A 161 0.07 -6.50 16.06
C SER A 161 -0.13 -5.02 15.70
N TYR A 162 -1.03 -4.34 16.43
CA TYR A 162 -1.17 -2.89 16.35
C TYR A 162 0.18 -2.19 16.66
N ASP A 163 0.86 -2.60 17.74
CA ASP A 163 2.11 -2.00 18.17
C ASP A 163 3.25 -2.23 17.17
N GLU A 164 3.33 -3.42 16.58
CA GLU A 164 4.32 -3.73 15.54
C GLU A 164 4.08 -2.91 14.27
N ALA A 165 2.83 -2.81 13.81
CA ALA A 165 2.49 -2.00 12.64
C ALA A 165 2.74 -0.50 12.88
N ARG A 166 2.47 -0.02 14.10
CA ARG A 166 2.75 1.36 14.49
C ARG A 166 4.25 1.66 14.51
N ALA A 167 5.03 0.81 15.17
CA ALA A 167 6.50 0.95 15.19
C ALA A 167 7.11 0.83 13.79
N LEU A 168 6.55 -0.02 12.93
CA LEU A 168 6.98 -0.15 11.54
C LEU A 168 6.73 1.12 10.72
N LEU A 169 5.54 1.72 10.82
CA LEU A 169 5.16 2.88 10.00
C LEU A 169 5.74 4.20 10.49
N LEU A 170 5.66 4.45 11.81
CA LEU A 170 6.07 5.71 12.42
C LEU A 170 7.52 5.70 12.90
N GLY A 171 8.18 4.55 12.86
CA GLY A 171 9.53 4.38 13.41
C GLY A 171 9.50 4.28 14.94
N ARG A 172 10.69 4.01 15.52
CA ARG A 172 10.92 4.14 16.96
C ARG A 172 11.52 5.51 17.26
N GLU A 173 11.39 5.98 18.50
CA GLU A 173 11.91 7.29 18.92
C GLU A 173 13.33 7.55 18.38
N GLY A 174 13.48 8.55 17.51
CA GLY A 174 14.75 8.96 16.90
C GLY A 174 15.04 8.43 15.49
N GLU A 175 14.24 7.53 14.93
CA GLU A 175 14.40 7.02 13.56
C GLU A 175 13.65 7.88 12.53
N THR A 176 14.26 9.01 12.14
CA THR A 176 13.73 9.89 11.08
C THR A 176 14.56 9.79 9.79
N PRO A 177 13.95 9.77 8.60
CA PRO A 177 12.51 9.73 8.37
C PRO A 177 11.92 8.34 8.63
N SER A 178 10.69 8.30 9.13
CA SER A 178 9.87 7.10 9.31
C SER A 178 9.54 6.44 7.97
N LEU A 179 9.05 5.20 8.00
CA LEU A 179 8.70 4.48 6.77
C LEU A 179 7.53 5.15 6.03
N LEU A 180 6.57 5.71 6.77
CA LEU A 180 5.44 6.47 6.20
C LEU A 180 5.91 7.77 5.52
N GLU A 181 6.83 8.50 6.15
CA GLU A 181 7.43 9.71 5.57
C GLU A 181 8.17 9.39 4.27
N ARG A 182 9.03 8.36 4.28
CA ARG A 182 9.74 7.89 3.08
C ARG A 182 8.77 7.53 1.97
N PHE A 183 7.71 6.78 2.29
CA PHE A 183 6.70 6.39 1.31
C PHE A 183 6.01 7.60 0.69
N SER A 184 5.54 8.53 1.52
CA SER A 184 4.88 9.75 1.05
C SER A 184 5.79 10.58 0.15
N SER A 185 7.08 10.68 0.50
CA SER A 185 8.08 11.42 -0.27
C SER A 185 8.38 10.73 -1.60
N GLU A 186 8.71 9.44 -1.60
CA GLU A 186 9.09 8.73 -2.83
C GLU A 186 7.92 8.69 -3.83
N MET A 187 6.68 8.59 -3.35
CA MET A 187 5.48 8.55 -4.18
C MET A 187 5.20 9.87 -4.92
N ASP A 188 5.61 11.00 -4.36
CA ASP A 188 5.50 12.33 -4.98
C ASP A 188 6.53 12.50 -6.12
N HIS A 189 7.69 11.85 -6.00
CA HIS A 189 8.82 12.02 -6.92
C HIS A 189 8.85 11.01 -8.07
N THR A 190 8.14 9.88 -7.96
CA THR A 190 8.26 8.78 -8.92
C THR A 190 7.02 8.65 -9.80
N ARG A 191 7.20 8.77 -11.11
CA ARG A 191 6.21 8.26 -12.09
C ARG A 191 6.45 6.78 -12.32
N THR A 192 6.33 5.94 -11.28
CA THR A 192 6.40 4.48 -11.49
C THR A 192 5.28 4.06 -12.44
N PRO A 193 5.63 3.51 -13.62
CA PRO A 193 4.65 3.18 -14.65
C PRO A 193 3.91 1.86 -14.37
N TYR A 194 4.42 1.06 -13.43
CA TYR A 194 3.85 -0.25 -13.10
C TYR A 194 3.12 -0.20 -11.77
N SER A 195 1.82 -0.51 -11.82
CA SER A 195 0.97 -0.56 -10.65
C SER A 195 0.77 -2.00 -10.19
N ASP A 196 0.92 -2.22 -8.89
CA ASP A 196 0.80 -3.54 -8.26
C ASP A 196 -0.26 -3.46 -7.16
N VAL A 197 -1.46 -3.95 -7.46
CA VAL A 197 -2.63 -3.80 -6.57
C VAL A 197 -2.38 -4.45 -5.21
N ASP A 198 -1.62 -5.55 -5.16
CA ASP A 198 -1.29 -6.23 -3.90
C ASP A 198 -0.38 -5.37 -3.01
N VAL A 199 0.51 -4.57 -3.61
CA VAL A 199 1.35 -3.63 -2.86
C VAL A 199 0.51 -2.51 -2.27
N TRP A 200 -0.42 -1.96 -3.05
CA TRP A 200 -1.35 -0.94 -2.56
C TRP A 200 -2.27 -1.47 -1.45
N ALA A 201 -2.74 -2.71 -1.60
CA ALA A 201 -3.47 -3.41 -0.55
C ALA A 201 -2.64 -3.60 0.72
N ALA A 202 -1.35 -3.93 0.58
CA ALA A 202 -0.44 -4.06 1.72
C ALA A 202 -0.25 -2.74 2.46
N TRP A 203 -0.02 -1.62 1.75
CA TRP A 203 0.08 -0.30 2.38
C TRP A 203 -1.21 0.12 3.08
N TYR A 204 -2.36 -0.04 2.43
CA TYR A 204 -3.64 0.31 3.04
C TYR A 204 -3.91 -0.53 4.29
N ALA A 205 -3.64 -1.84 4.22
CA ALA A 205 -3.79 -2.74 5.36
C ALA A 205 -2.82 -2.40 6.50
N CYS A 206 -1.57 -2.01 6.17
CA CYS A 206 -0.58 -1.56 7.14
C CYS A 206 -1.05 -0.29 7.88
N ILE A 207 -1.52 0.72 7.14
CA ILE A 207 -2.08 1.95 7.72
C ILE A 207 -3.30 1.63 8.59
N GLY A 208 -4.23 0.82 8.10
CA GLY A 208 -5.41 0.41 8.88
C GLY A 208 -5.06 -0.40 10.13
N ARG A 209 -3.99 -1.20 10.09
CA ARG A 209 -3.48 -1.91 11.26
C ARG A 209 -2.83 -0.96 12.27
N CYS A 210 -2.11 0.04 11.80
CA CYS A 210 -1.49 1.08 12.61
C CYS A 210 -2.49 2.07 13.23
N THR A 211 -3.68 2.26 12.65
CA THR A 211 -4.78 2.98 13.30
C THR A 211 -5.53 2.10 14.32
N GLY A 212 -5.34 0.78 14.26
CA GLY A 212 -6.02 -0.16 15.15
C GLY A 212 -7.53 -0.19 14.96
N GLY A 213 -8.02 0.19 13.76
CA GLY A 213 -9.45 0.35 13.48
C GLY A 213 -10.09 1.59 14.10
N LYS A 214 -9.29 2.50 14.68
CA LYS A 214 -9.77 3.80 15.18
C LYS A 214 -9.92 4.81 14.04
N PRO A 215 -10.71 5.88 14.24
CA PRO A 215 -10.79 7.00 13.29
C PRO A 215 -9.41 7.65 13.05
N VAL A 216 -9.23 8.26 11.87
CA VAL A 216 -7.95 8.86 11.45
C VAL A 216 -7.48 9.94 12.42
N ARG A 217 -8.40 10.71 13.00
CA ARG A 217 -8.10 11.72 14.02
C ARG A 217 -7.37 11.19 15.27
N GLU A 218 -7.45 9.89 15.53
CA GLU A 218 -6.79 9.22 16.68
C GLU A 218 -5.45 8.57 16.28
N PHE A 219 -4.99 8.79 15.05
CA PHE A 219 -3.72 8.25 14.54
C PHE A 219 -2.50 8.83 15.26
N SER A 220 -2.48 10.16 15.44
CA SER A 220 -1.44 10.88 16.15
C SER A 220 -1.96 12.21 16.67
N GLU A 221 -1.35 12.71 17.74
CA GLU A 221 -1.55 14.08 18.22
C GLU A 221 -0.64 15.09 17.48
N ASP A 222 0.38 14.62 16.76
CA ASP A 222 1.28 15.47 15.97
C ASP A 222 0.64 15.82 14.61
N PRO A 223 0.37 17.11 14.33
CA PRO A 223 -0.14 17.56 13.04
C PRO A 223 0.78 17.19 11.87
N ALA A 224 2.09 17.09 12.08
CA ALA A 224 3.04 16.71 11.04
C ALA A 224 2.85 15.23 10.62
N GLU A 225 2.67 14.32 11.59
CA GLU A 225 2.38 12.91 11.31
C GLU A 225 1.04 12.73 10.60
N LEU A 226 0.00 13.46 11.03
CA LEU A 226 -1.31 13.47 10.37
C LEU A 226 -1.21 13.99 8.93
N ARG A 227 -0.42 15.04 8.70
CA ARG A 227 -0.17 15.56 7.35
C ARG A 227 0.53 14.52 6.48
N THR A 228 1.54 13.84 7.00
CA THR A 228 2.25 12.76 6.30
C THR A 228 1.32 11.59 5.97
N LEU A 229 0.45 11.19 6.90
CA LEU A 229 -0.59 10.20 6.66
C LEU A 229 -1.54 10.64 5.53
N GLY A 230 -2.00 11.90 5.56
CA GLY A 230 -2.84 12.47 4.51
C GLY A 230 -2.17 12.38 3.14
N LEU A 231 -0.90 12.76 3.03
CA LEU A 231 -0.10 12.66 1.81
C LEU A 231 0.04 11.22 1.31
N ALA A 232 0.38 10.29 2.21
CA ALA A 232 0.51 8.87 1.88
C ALA A 232 -0.82 8.27 1.35
N LEU A 233 -1.94 8.54 2.02
CA LEU A 233 -3.26 8.08 1.60
C LEU A 233 -3.71 8.71 0.28
N ARG A 234 -3.43 10.00 0.07
CA ARG A 234 -3.73 10.69 -1.19
C ARG A 234 -2.94 10.08 -2.36
N ALA A 235 -1.65 9.87 -2.15
CA ALA A 235 -0.77 9.23 -3.13
C ALA A 235 -1.24 7.81 -3.47
N LEU A 236 -1.64 7.04 -2.45
CA LEU A 236 -2.23 5.73 -2.62
C LEU A 236 -3.53 5.80 -3.44
N GLY A 237 -4.45 6.72 -3.10
CA GLY A 237 -5.70 6.93 -3.84
C GLY A 237 -5.48 7.25 -5.32
N SER A 238 -4.49 8.09 -5.63
CA SER A 238 -4.08 8.39 -7.00
C SER A 238 -3.64 7.13 -7.77
N ARG A 239 -2.85 6.24 -7.14
CA ARG A 239 -2.43 4.97 -7.77
C ARG A 239 -3.59 4.01 -7.96
N VAL A 240 -4.44 3.86 -6.94
CA VAL A 240 -5.62 2.98 -6.99
C VAL A 240 -6.57 3.43 -8.11
N SER A 241 -6.82 4.74 -8.27
CA SER A 241 -7.67 5.27 -9.34
C SER A 241 -7.13 4.96 -10.74
N GLY A 242 -5.80 4.92 -10.92
CA GLY A 242 -5.15 4.57 -12.19
C GLY A 242 -5.17 3.08 -12.54
N CYS A 243 -5.67 2.20 -11.68
CA CYS A 243 -5.62 0.75 -11.86
C CYS A 243 -6.95 0.17 -12.35
N SER A 244 -6.93 -0.47 -13.52
CA SER A 244 -8.10 -1.17 -14.08
C SER A 244 -8.61 -2.33 -13.21
N ASN A 245 -7.73 -2.94 -12.40
CA ASN A 245 -8.01 -4.12 -11.57
C ASN A 245 -8.09 -3.79 -10.06
N ALA A 246 -8.17 -2.52 -9.67
CA ALA A 246 -8.21 -2.13 -8.26
C ALA A 246 -9.62 -2.13 -7.63
N SER A 247 -10.56 -2.88 -8.22
CA SER A 247 -11.96 -2.94 -7.75
C SER A 247 -12.10 -3.31 -6.27
N ASP A 248 -11.10 -3.99 -5.73
CA ASP A 248 -11.15 -4.55 -4.38
C ASP A 248 -10.61 -3.58 -3.32
N LEU A 249 -9.97 -2.47 -3.73
CA LEU A 249 -9.52 -1.43 -2.81
C LEU A 249 -10.59 -0.34 -2.63
N PRO A 250 -10.88 0.07 -1.38
CA PRO A 250 -11.95 1.02 -1.10
C PRO A 250 -11.50 2.47 -1.40
N LEU A 251 -11.33 2.82 -2.68
CA LEU A 251 -10.81 4.12 -3.13
C LEU A 251 -11.49 5.31 -2.46
N PHE A 252 -12.84 5.33 -2.42
CA PHE A 252 -13.57 6.41 -1.76
C PHE A 252 -13.19 6.54 -0.28
N ARG A 253 -13.01 5.41 0.42
CA ARG A 253 -12.59 5.43 1.83
C ARG A 253 -11.18 5.97 1.98
N ILE A 254 -10.25 5.57 1.12
CA ILE A 254 -8.87 6.09 1.10
C ILE A 254 -8.85 7.62 0.94
N LEU A 255 -9.67 8.15 0.02
CA LEU A 255 -9.77 9.59 -0.22
C LEU A 255 -10.39 10.34 0.98
N VAL A 256 -11.42 9.77 1.60
CA VAL A 256 -12.03 10.34 2.81
C VAL A 256 -11.06 10.33 3.99
N ASP A 257 -10.35 9.23 4.21
CA ASP A 257 -9.36 9.11 5.29
C ASP A 257 -8.19 10.10 5.07
N SER A 258 -7.77 10.32 3.82
CA SER A 258 -6.78 11.35 3.47
C SER A 258 -7.28 12.76 3.80
N LEU A 259 -8.52 13.08 3.44
CA LEU A 259 -9.16 14.36 3.73
C LEU A 259 -9.26 14.61 5.25
N GLU A 260 -9.69 13.60 6.02
CA GLU A 260 -9.78 13.66 7.48
C GLU A 260 -8.39 13.91 8.10
N ALA A 261 -7.36 13.23 7.61
CA ALA A 261 -5.99 13.44 8.07
C ALA A 261 -5.52 14.89 7.85
N PHE A 262 -5.80 15.46 6.67
CA PHE A 262 -5.43 16.86 6.38
C PHE A 262 -6.21 17.88 7.20
N ASP A 263 -7.51 17.64 7.46
CA ASP A 263 -8.34 18.53 8.27
C ASP A 263 -7.82 18.56 9.72
N HIS A 264 -7.48 17.39 10.28
CA HIS A 264 -6.87 17.31 11.61
C HIS A 264 -5.44 17.87 11.67
N ALA A 265 -4.68 17.78 10.57
CA ALA A 265 -3.38 18.44 10.44
C ALA A 265 -3.48 19.96 10.22
N GLN A 266 -4.69 20.51 10.09
CA GLN A 266 -4.94 21.92 9.75
C GLN A 266 -4.30 22.35 8.41
N ASP A 267 -4.10 21.41 7.48
CA ASP A 267 -3.57 21.67 6.14
C ASP A 267 -4.71 21.99 5.16
N GLU A 268 -5.23 23.22 5.28
CA GLU A 268 -6.43 23.65 4.54
C GLU A 268 -6.28 23.52 3.02
N ARG A 269 -5.06 23.73 2.50
CA ARG A 269 -4.77 23.56 1.07
C ARG A 269 -5.00 22.12 0.65
N ASN A 270 -4.45 21.16 1.39
CA ASN A 270 -4.65 19.76 1.08
C ASN A 270 -6.07 19.27 1.38
N VAL A 271 -6.79 19.88 2.32
CA VAL A 271 -8.23 19.65 2.49
C VAL A 271 -9.00 20.06 1.22
N ALA A 272 -8.77 21.25 0.69
CA ALA A 272 -9.42 21.71 -0.54
C ALA A 272 -9.11 20.80 -1.73
N LEU A 273 -7.84 20.36 -1.86
CA LEU A 273 -7.42 19.44 -2.90
C LEU A 273 -8.02 18.03 -2.72
N GLY A 274 -8.16 17.53 -1.50
CA GLY A 274 -8.82 16.24 -1.22
C GLY A 274 -10.28 16.23 -1.66
N TRP A 275 -10.99 17.36 -1.53
CA TRP A 275 -12.34 17.50 -2.09
C TRP A 275 -12.37 17.43 -3.62
N ILE A 276 -11.35 17.94 -4.32
CA ILE A 276 -11.22 17.79 -5.78
C ILE A 276 -11.03 16.32 -6.16
N ASP A 277 -10.24 15.57 -5.39
CA ASP A 277 -10.02 14.14 -5.65
C ASP A 277 -11.32 13.33 -5.44
N ILE A 278 -12.08 13.63 -4.38
CA ILE A 278 -13.41 13.05 -4.13
C ILE A 278 -14.40 13.41 -5.25
N ALA A 279 -14.38 14.66 -5.73
CA ALA A 279 -15.24 15.09 -6.83
C ALA A 279 -14.93 14.29 -8.11
N SER A 280 -13.64 14.11 -8.40
CA SER A 280 -13.16 13.33 -9.54
C SER A 280 -13.58 11.85 -9.45
N TYR A 281 -13.53 11.26 -8.26
CA TYR A 281 -14.07 9.92 -8.03
C TYR A 281 -15.57 9.84 -8.35
N HIS A 282 -16.37 10.77 -7.83
CA HIS A 282 -17.82 10.78 -8.08
C HIS A 282 -18.15 10.98 -9.56
N GLN A 283 -17.38 11.81 -10.26
CA GLN A 283 -17.49 11.97 -11.71
C GLN A 283 -17.20 10.66 -12.45
N GLN A 284 -16.14 9.94 -12.07
CA GLN A 284 -15.77 8.65 -12.70
C GLN A 284 -16.87 7.60 -12.55
N VAL A 285 -17.56 7.55 -11.40
CA VAL A 285 -18.68 6.61 -11.17
C VAL A 285 -20.03 7.14 -11.66
N GLY A 286 -20.06 8.33 -12.29
CA GLY A 286 -21.25 8.93 -12.90
C GLY A 286 -22.23 9.61 -11.93
N ASP A 287 -21.81 9.86 -10.68
CA ASP A 287 -22.60 10.55 -9.65
C ASP A 287 -22.36 12.07 -9.73
N GLU A 288 -23.01 12.71 -10.72
CA GLU A 288 -22.86 14.14 -11.00
C GLU A 288 -23.26 15.01 -9.79
N GLN A 289 -24.27 14.60 -9.02
CA GLN A 289 -24.73 15.36 -7.86
C GLN A 289 -23.66 15.42 -6.77
N ARG A 290 -23.07 14.27 -6.43
CA ARG A 290 -22.00 14.24 -5.42
C ARG A 290 -20.70 14.87 -5.93
N ALA A 291 -20.39 14.73 -7.22
CA ALA A 291 -19.26 15.43 -7.83
C ALA A 291 -19.40 16.95 -7.70
N GLY A 292 -20.57 17.49 -8.05
CA GLY A 292 -20.86 18.92 -7.92
C GLY A 292 -20.79 19.42 -6.47
N SER A 293 -21.32 18.65 -5.51
CA SER A 293 -21.24 18.99 -4.08
C SER A 293 -19.79 19.02 -3.57
N ALA A 294 -18.96 18.05 -3.98
CA ALA A 294 -17.55 18.00 -3.59
C ALA A 294 -16.75 19.17 -4.19
N TYR A 295 -16.97 19.52 -5.46
CA TYR A 295 -16.40 20.72 -6.06
C TYR A 295 -16.81 22.01 -5.34
N MET A 296 -18.07 22.10 -4.90
CA MET A 296 -18.55 23.25 -4.10
C MET A 296 -17.79 23.36 -2.76
N HIS A 297 -17.54 22.24 -2.08
CA HIS A 297 -16.73 22.23 -0.85
C HIS A 297 -15.29 22.64 -1.10
N ALA A 298 -14.66 22.16 -2.19
CA ALA A 298 -13.31 22.57 -2.57
C ALA A 298 -13.23 24.08 -2.84
N GLY A 299 -14.18 24.63 -3.61
CA GLY A 299 -14.25 26.07 -3.90
C GLY A 299 -14.41 26.92 -2.64
N GLY A 300 -15.27 26.47 -1.71
CA GLY A 300 -15.45 27.13 -0.41
C GLY A 300 -14.17 27.19 0.41
N ARG A 301 -13.40 26.09 0.46
CA ARG A 301 -12.13 26.04 1.20
C ARG A 301 -11.06 26.92 0.55
N PHE A 302 -10.88 26.87 -0.77
CA PHE A 302 -9.93 27.76 -1.45
C PHE A 302 -10.27 29.24 -1.26
N TYR A 303 -11.55 29.60 -1.29
CA TYR A 303 -11.98 30.97 -1.02
C TYR A 303 -11.63 31.44 0.40
N GLN A 304 -11.87 30.61 1.42
CA GLN A 304 -11.52 30.91 2.81
C GLN A 304 -10.01 31.11 3.00
N ILE A 305 -9.18 30.30 2.33
CA ILE A 305 -7.72 30.47 2.33
C ILE A 305 -7.34 31.81 1.70
N ALA A 306 -7.94 32.14 0.55
CA ALA A 306 -7.69 33.39 -0.14
C ALA A 306 -8.03 34.62 0.72
N GLU A 307 -9.21 34.64 1.37
CA GLU A 307 -9.62 35.74 2.25
C GLU A 307 -8.63 35.96 3.39
N ARG A 308 -8.14 34.89 4.02
CA ARG A 308 -7.14 34.97 5.09
C ARG A 308 -5.82 35.54 4.59
N LEU A 309 -5.30 35.04 3.48
CA LEU A 309 -4.04 35.54 2.88
C LEU A 309 -4.16 37.00 2.47
N MET A 310 -5.31 37.42 1.95
CA MET A 310 -5.58 38.82 1.62
C MET A 310 -5.60 39.70 2.88
N ALA A 311 -6.23 39.24 3.96
CA ALA A 311 -6.23 39.94 5.24
C ALA A 311 -4.82 40.05 5.86
N GLU A 312 -3.94 39.07 5.61
CA GLU A 312 -2.53 39.10 6.00
C GLU A 312 -1.63 39.95 5.08
N GLY A 313 -2.19 40.56 4.03
CA GLY A 313 -1.43 41.36 3.04
C GLY A 313 -0.68 40.53 1.99
N LYS A 314 -0.88 39.21 1.93
CA LYS A 314 -0.31 38.29 0.93
C LYS A 314 -1.20 38.19 -0.30
N SER A 315 -1.50 39.34 -0.93
CA SER A 315 -2.50 39.40 -2.02
C SER A 315 -2.15 38.56 -3.25
N ALA A 316 -0.86 38.36 -3.55
CA ALA A 316 -0.44 37.52 -4.67
C ALA A 316 -0.82 36.04 -4.47
N GLU A 317 -0.46 35.46 -3.31
CA GLU A 317 -0.85 34.09 -2.95
C GLU A 317 -2.37 33.95 -2.82
N GLY A 318 -3.04 34.95 -2.23
CA GLY A 318 -4.51 34.96 -2.13
C GLY A 318 -5.19 34.92 -3.50
N ASN A 319 -4.67 35.64 -4.50
CA ASN A 319 -5.21 35.62 -5.85
C ASN A 319 -5.08 34.24 -6.53
N GLU A 320 -4.01 33.49 -6.27
CA GLU A 320 -3.86 32.12 -6.78
C GLU A 320 -5.01 31.22 -6.27
N PHE A 321 -5.34 31.35 -4.99
CA PHE A 321 -6.44 30.60 -4.39
C PHE A 321 -7.83 31.05 -4.87
N ILE A 322 -8.03 32.33 -5.23
CA ILE A 322 -9.26 32.78 -5.91
C ILE A 322 -9.44 32.08 -7.25
N VAL A 323 -8.37 31.94 -8.04
CA VAL A 323 -8.44 31.24 -9.34
C VAL A 323 -8.84 29.78 -9.13
N LEU A 324 -8.24 29.10 -8.15
CA LEU A 324 -8.60 27.72 -7.80
C LEU A 324 -10.04 27.60 -7.29
N ALA A 325 -10.52 28.56 -6.50
CA ALA A 325 -11.90 28.59 -6.03
C ALA A 325 -12.89 28.75 -7.18
N HIS A 326 -12.60 29.66 -8.13
CA HIS A 326 -13.44 29.87 -9.30
C HIS A 326 -13.53 28.64 -10.18
N ASP A 327 -12.40 27.99 -10.50
CA ASP A 327 -12.38 26.73 -11.27
C ASP A 327 -13.22 25.63 -10.60
N ALA A 328 -13.12 25.49 -9.28
CA ALA A 328 -13.92 24.53 -8.53
C ALA A 328 -15.44 24.86 -8.60
N TYR A 329 -15.82 26.12 -8.42
CA TYR A 329 -17.23 26.53 -8.52
C TYR A 329 -17.80 26.39 -9.94
N GLU A 330 -17.01 26.67 -10.97
CA GLU A 330 -17.41 26.48 -12.37
C GLU A 330 -17.68 24.99 -12.64
N LYS A 331 -16.80 24.10 -12.20
CA LYS A 331 -17.03 22.64 -12.27
C LYS A 331 -18.28 22.23 -11.50
N ALA A 332 -18.50 22.75 -10.30
CA ALA A 332 -19.72 22.48 -9.53
C ALA A 332 -21.00 22.85 -10.30
N ALA A 333 -21.01 24.01 -10.96
CA ALA A 333 -22.14 24.49 -11.76
C ALA A 333 -22.40 23.60 -12.99
N LEU A 334 -21.34 23.15 -13.68
CA LEU A 334 -21.46 22.22 -14.81
C LEU A 334 -22.14 20.91 -14.39
N HIS A 335 -21.75 20.35 -13.25
CA HIS A 335 -22.34 19.11 -12.73
C HIS A 335 -23.78 19.28 -12.24
N ALA A 336 -24.12 20.42 -11.62
CA ALA A 336 -25.50 20.73 -11.25
C ALA A 336 -26.44 20.78 -12.47
N ASN A 337 -25.99 21.40 -13.56
CA ASN A 337 -26.73 21.44 -14.83
C ASN A 337 -26.87 20.04 -15.45
N ALA A 338 -25.82 19.21 -15.42
CA ALA A 338 -25.86 17.84 -15.92
C ALA A 338 -26.85 16.96 -15.13
N ALA A 339 -26.86 17.07 -13.79
CA ALA A 339 -27.80 16.36 -12.94
C ALA A 339 -29.25 16.76 -13.21
N ALA A 340 -29.53 18.06 -13.38
CA ALA A 340 -30.86 18.58 -13.71
C ALA A 340 -31.37 18.06 -15.06
N ASN A 341 -30.51 18.02 -16.09
CA ASN A 341 -30.87 17.54 -17.42
C ASN A 341 -31.14 16.02 -17.47
N ARG A 342 -30.43 15.21 -16.66
CA ARG A 342 -30.73 13.76 -16.53
C ARG A 342 -32.02 13.51 -15.75
N GLY A 343 -32.28 14.28 -14.68
CA GLY A 343 -33.53 14.20 -13.92
C GLY A 343 -34.76 14.60 -14.76
N ALA A 344 -34.63 15.62 -15.61
CA ALA A 344 -35.69 16.03 -16.54
C ALA A 344 -35.97 14.97 -17.62
N SER A 345 -34.94 14.28 -18.13
CA SER A 345 -35.10 13.24 -19.16
C SER A 345 -35.79 11.96 -18.65
N GLY A 346 -35.68 11.66 -17.35
CA GLY A 346 -36.44 10.56 -16.71
C GLY A 346 -37.92 10.88 -16.47
N SER A 347 -38.27 12.16 -16.38
CA SER A 347 -39.65 12.62 -16.15
C SER A 347 -40.49 12.67 -17.43
N THR A 348 -39.89 12.85 -18.61
CA THR A 348 -40.64 12.96 -19.87
C THR A 348 -41.15 11.62 -20.40
N VAL A 349 -40.51 10.50 -20.05
CA VAL A 349 -40.98 9.15 -20.45
C VAL A 349 -42.19 8.70 -19.63
N ALA A 350 -42.35 9.18 -18.40
CA ALA A 350 -43.50 8.85 -17.55
C ALA A 350 -44.79 9.63 -17.90
N GLN A 351 -44.72 10.66 -18.76
CA GLN A 351 -45.89 11.48 -19.13
C GLN A 351 -46.50 11.17 -20.52
N VAL A 352 -45.97 10.19 -21.27
CA VAL A 352 -46.56 9.78 -22.56
C VAL A 352 -47.60 8.64 -22.44
N HIS A 353 -47.78 8.05 -21.26
CA HIS A 353 -48.76 6.97 -21.04
C HIS A 353 -50.00 7.32 -20.20
N ALA A 354 -50.27 8.61 -19.95
CA ALA A 354 -51.49 9.04 -19.29
C ALA A 354 -52.29 10.03 -20.16
N ALA A 355 -52.94 9.51 -21.21
CA ALA A 355 -54.10 10.16 -21.81
C ALA A 355 -55.28 9.15 -21.86
N PRO A 356 -56.52 9.59 -21.60
CA PRO A 356 -57.62 8.72 -21.19
C PRO A 356 -58.39 8.13 -22.37
N ARG A 357 -58.99 6.96 -22.11
CA ARG A 357 -59.99 6.30 -22.96
C ARG A 357 -61.15 7.22 -23.33
N VAL A 358 -61.50 7.22 -24.62
CA VAL A 358 -62.85 7.41 -25.18
C VAL A 358 -62.99 6.23 -26.15
N GLY A 359 -63.94 5.29 -26.09
CA GLY A 359 -65.34 5.40 -25.71
C GLY A 359 -66.18 5.07 -26.94
N MET A 360 -66.25 3.79 -27.33
CA MET A 360 -67.41 3.08 -27.91
C MET A 360 -67.05 1.63 -28.21
#